data_AF-A0A963HK87-F1
#
_entry.id   AF-A0A963HK87-F1
#
_cell.length_a   1.000
_cell.length_b   1.000
_cell.length_c   1.000
_cell.angle_alpha   90.00
_cell.angle_beta   90.00
_cell.angle_gamma   90.00
#
_symmetry.space_group_name_H-M   'P 1'
#
loop_
_entity.id
_entity.type
_entity.pdbx_description
1 polymer ?
#
loop_
_entity_poly.entity_id
_entity_poly.type
_entity_poly.pdbx_seq_one_letter_code
_entity_poly.pdbx_strand_id
1 'polypeptide(L)'
;MGLLDLFQSRQRLRGDPSPRTEPGGLAAPLASAGHPSVDPGIGASTVDELIASEAEFLQRFKYCYGCDAETFERDIVAPIRRYASYVNLLPATADNFFCSAGGLFRLGLEVAFYALQGTDAHIVSGRATITVRKELEPRWRQATFLAGLCSELHRTLSHATVTDEQGNEWPAYLVPLTVWLERRKARRFFVRWIANAADSRGLGLFALPHIVSPEAMQHLAEANHVVVPQMLASMTGIPLLHEQSILIELVKRAAALVIDRDLAASAHRYGRPILGAHIERYLLDAMRHLVAAHPAWSPNTERSRVWLGAEGLFIVWPNAAAEIRKVLEDDELRGIPKAPETIVEILTAAGVLIAPPEGQACWSILPPGSSAAIEAIRLVSPDILLTGQTRPVDALAQPLIARAATATSRTAGATNANIAAVPPPTTPALATPMAGVVSPRAATATPRSAPEDVTGQAEPPMPPPDAQGALDFEPSPAPPSEADVPPEPIPAQPASVATSRRFALKAPLRLVPQVRQALQDAIATMNADARTAIAVTVASGVFVPLSHFKANSIDVSVALRALVDVDMLVGTKDRRPRTYQHDIGGQEQAGVIVKPAHIEGLNPTDFHTPT
;
A
#
# COMPACT_ATOMS: atom_id res chain seq x y z
N MET A 1 13.32 4.26 -36.29
CA MET A 1 11.89 4.44 -36.60
C MET A 1 11.30 5.30 -35.51
N GLY A 2 10.88 6.52 -35.82
CA GLY A 2 10.41 7.49 -34.83
C GLY A 2 9.00 7.17 -34.35
N LEU A 3 8.70 7.53 -33.09
CA LEU A 3 7.42 7.29 -32.43
C LEU A 3 6.22 7.92 -33.19
N LEU A 4 6.49 8.92 -34.04
CA LEU A 4 5.52 9.54 -34.96
C LEU A 4 5.12 8.64 -36.15
N ASP A 5 6.02 7.80 -36.68
CA ASP A 5 5.70 6.88 -37.80
C ASP A 5 4.76 5.75 -37.37
N LEU A 6 4.88 5.32 -36.10
CA LEU A 6 3.99 4.33 -35.47
C LEU A 6 2.56 4.86 -35.33
N PHE A 7 2.38 6.16 -35.07
CA PHE A 7 1.05 6.79 -35.00
C PHE A 7 0.42 7.02 -36.37
N GLN A 8 1.22 7.39 -37.39
CA GLN A 8 0.71 7.62 -38.74
C GLN A 8 0.31 6.33 -39.46
N SER A 9 1.03 5.23 -39.21
CA SER A 9 0.70 3.91 -39.77
C SER A 9 -0.65 3.38 -39.27
N ARG A 10 -1.08 3.78 -38.06
CA ARG A 10 -2.40 3.42 -37.50
C ARG A 10 -3.55 4.26 -38.04
N GLN A 11 -3.30 5.48 -38.51
CA GLN A 11 -4.36 6.35 -39.04
C GLN A 11 -4.82 5.96 -40.45
N ARG A 12 -3.98 5.28 -41.25
CA ARG A 12 -4.36 4.82 -42.61
C ARG A 12 -5.18 3.52 -42.64
N LEU A 13 -5.43 2.86 -41.51
CA LEU A 13 -6.08 1.54 -41.44
C LEU A 13 -7.41 1.54 -40.65
N ARG A 14 -8.06 2.69 -40.49
CA ARG A 14 -9.37 2.78 -39.82
C ARG A 14 -10.50 2.23 -40.71
N GLY A 15 -10.70 0.91 -40.65
CA GLY A 15 -12.00 0.26 -40.89
C GLY A 15 -12.70 -0.02 -39.55
N ASP A 16 -14.04 -0.06 -39.57
CA ASP A 16 -14.96 -0.15 -38.43
C ASP A 16 -14.67 -1.24 -37.37
N PRO A 17 -15.17 -1.08 -36.12
CA PRO A 17 -14.74 -1.85 -34.96
C PRO A 17 -15.21 -3.31 -35.04
N SER A 18 -14.28 -4.20 -35.34
CA SER A 18 -14.47 -5.63 -35.12
C SER A 18 -14.21 -5.97 -33.64
N PRO A 19 -15.04 -6.83 -33.00
CA PRO A 19 -14.79 -7.27 -31.64
C PRO A 19 -13.42 -7.97 -31.58
N ARG A 20 -12.59 -7.57 -30.62
CA ARG A 20 -11.27 -8.16 -30.39
C ARG A 20 -11.43 -9.65 -30.09
N THR A 21 -11.10 -10.46 -31.08
CA THR A 21 -10.84 -11.89 -30.89
C THR A 21 -9.57 -12.00 -30.07
N GLU A 22 -9.69 -12.44 -28.82
CA GLU A 22 -8.56 -13.00 -28.11
C GLU A 22 -7.99 -14.18 -28.93
N PRO A 23 -6.68 -14.43 -28.92
CA PRO A 23 -6.17 -15.75 -29.27
C PRO A 23 -6.60 -16.70 -28.14
N GLY A 24 -7.83 -17.17 -28.24
CA GLY A 24 -8.43 -18.09 -27.29
C GLY A 24 -7.77 -19.46 -27.36
N GLY A 25 -7.68 -20.10 -26.19
CA GLY A 25 -7.79 -21.55 -26.11
C GLY A 25 -6.64 -22.27 -25.41
N LEU A 26 -6.46 -22.05 -24.10
CA LEU A 26 -6.23 -23.19 -23.21
C LEU A 26 -7.49 -24.05 -23.25
N ALA A 27 -7.54 -24.98 -24.20
CA ALA A 27 -8.58 -25.99 -24.26
C ALA A 27 -8.43 -26.92 -23.05
N ALA A 28 -9.46 -26.98 -22.21
CA ALA A 28 -9.66 -28.09 -21.30
C ALA A 28 -9.72 -29.38 -22.14
N PRO A 29 -8.93 -30.43 -21.84
CA PRO A 29 -9.10 -31.70 -22.50
C PRO A 29 -10.40 -32.34 -22.00
N LEU A 30 -11.32 -32.59 -22.94
CA LEU A 30 -12.27 -33.68 -22.82
C LEU A 30 -11.49 -34.95 -22.48
N ALA A 31 -11.96 -35.68 -21.48
CA ALA A 31 -11.36 -36.91 -21.01
C ALA A 31 -11.21 -37.93 -22.16
N SER A 32 -10.01 -38.00 -22.72
CA SER A 32 -9.46 -39.19 -23.35
C SER A 32 -7.95 -39.20 -23.10
N ALA A 33 -7.44 -40.36 -22.68
CA ALA A 33 -6.13 -40.53 -22.09
C ALA A 33 -4.98 -40.14 -23.03
N GLY A 34 -4.16 -39.18 -22.60
CA GLY A 34 -2.88 -38.82 -23.21
C GLY A 34 -2.33 -37.54 -22.60
N HIS A 35 -1.50 -37.65 -21.56
CA HIS A 35 -0.76 -36.50 -21.02
C HIS A 35 0.14 -35.89 -22.10
N PRO A 36 0.06 -34.59 -22.44
CA PRO A 36 1.14 -33.95 -23.18
C PRO A 36 2.34 -33.81 -22.24
N SER A 37 3.27 -34.77 -22.29
CA SER A 37 4.46 -34.85 -21.42
C SER A 37 5.61 -33.92 -21.85
N VAL A 38 5.32 -32.83 -22.57
CA VAL A 38 6.34 -31.89 -23.05
C VAL A 38 5.87 -30.48 -22.77
N ASP A 39 6.60 -29.76 -21.90
CA ASP A 39 6.45 -28.33 -21.69
C ASP A 39 6.50 -27.63 -23.06
N PRO A 40 5.48 -26.82 -23.46
CA PRO A 40 5.47 -26.15 -24.76
C PRO A 40 6.55 -25.06 -24.90
N GLY A 41 7.15 -24.62 -23.79
CA GLY A 41 8.11 -23.53 -23.74
C GLY A 41 7.49 -22.16 -23.96
N ILE A 42 8.24 -21.09 -23.69
CA ILE A 42 7.81 -19.71 -23.88
C ILE A 42 8.29 -19.24 -25.26
N GLY A 43 7.37 -18.73 -26.08
CA GLY A 43 7.71 -18.11 -27.37
C GLY A 43 8.51 -16.83 -27.16
N ALA A 44 9.66 -16.72 -27.80
CA ALA A 44 10.45 -15.50 -27.79
C ALA A 44 9.70 -14.37 -28.51
N SER A 45 9.70 -13.17 -27.93
CA SER A 45 9.13 -11.98 -28.57
C SER A 45 10.23 -10.98 -28.91
N THR A 46 9.99 -10.15 -29.90
CA THR A 46 10.92 -9.07 -30.25
C THR A 46 10.78 -7.90 -29.28
N VAL A 47 11.83 -7.09 -29.14
CA VAL A 47 11.79 -5.89 -28.29
C VAL A 47 10.67 -4.93 -28.73
N ASP A 48 10.45 -4.76 -30.03
CA ASP A 48 9.41 -3.87 -30.54
C ASP A 48 7.99 -4.35 -30.20
N GLU A 49 7.74 -5.67 -30.22
CA GLU A 49 6.46 -6.25 -29.80
C GLU A 49 6.21 -6.04 -28.30
N LEU A 50 7.21 -6.28 -27.46
CA LEU A 50 7.12 -6.08 -26.00
C LEU A 50 6.84 -4.61 -25.65
N ILE A 51 7.50 -3.69 -26.35
CA ILE A 51 7.27 -2.25 -26.20
C ILE A 51 5.87 -1.87 -26.68
N ALA A 52 5.43 -2.42 -27.81
CA ALA A 52 4.12 -2.15 -28.37
C ALA A 52 2.98 -2.68 -27.47
N SER A 53 3.17 -3.82 -26.81
CA SER A 53 2.17 -4.36 -25.87
C SER A 53 1.94 -3.47 -24.65
N GLU A 54 2.94 -2.67 -24.26
CA GLU A 54 2.90 -1.77 -23.11
C GLU A 54 2.86 -0.28 -23.51
N ALA A 55 2.36 0.03 -24.71
CA ALA A 55 2.33 1.40 -25.25
C ALA A 55 1.52 2.38 -24.39
N GLU A 56 0.41 1.95 -23.80
CA GLU A 56 -0.39 2.77 -22.87
C GLU A 56 0.42 3.12 -21.61
N PHE A 57 1.26 2.20 -21.15
CA PHE A 57 2.12 2.39 -19.99
C PHE A 57 3.24 3.39 -20.30
N LEU A 58 3.84 3.31 -21.48
CA LEU A 58 4.82 4.30 -21.96
C LEU A 58 4.23 5.71 -22.12
N GLN A 59 2.97 5.82 -22.54
CA GLN A 59 2.29 7.12 -22.54
C GLN A 59 2.15 7.70 -21.14
N ARG A 60 1.81 6.87 -20.15
CA ARG A 60 1.75 7.30 -18.74
C ARG A 60 3.12 7.74 -18.22
N PHE A 61 4.19 7.04 -18.57
CA PHE A 61 5.56 7.48 -18.28
C PHE A 61 5.87 8.85 -18.86
N LYS A 62 5.48 9.11 -20.11
CA LYS A 62 5.71 10.40 -20.75
C LYS A 62 5.04 11.55 -19.99
N TYR A 63 3.80 11.37 -19.57
CA TYR A 63 3.07 12.37 -18.78
C TYR A 63 3.67 12.55 -17.37
N CYS A 64 4.12 11.48 -16.73
CA CYS A 64 4.71 11.52 -15.40
C CYS A 64 6.12 12.13 -15.39
N TYR A 65 6.94 11.81 -16.39
CA TYR A 65 8.33 12.24 -16.43
C TYR A 65 8.47 13.72 -16.83
N GLY A 66 7.57 14.23 -17.69
CA GLY A 66 7.38 15.67 -17.89
C GLY A 66 8.51 16.38 -18.64
N CYS A 67 9.24 15.70 -19.52
CA CYS A 67 10.33 16.28 -20.32
C CYS A 67 10.01 16.31 -21.83
N ASP A 68 10.94 16.85 -22.62
CA ASP A 68 10.88 16.82 -24.08
C ASP A 68 11.02 15.38 -24.63
N ALA A 69 10.70 15.21 -25.91
CA ALA A 69 10.68 13.88 -26.54
C ALA A 69 12.06 13.23 -26.64
N GLU A 70 13.13 14.01 -26.83
CA GLU A 70 14.49 13.48 -26.98
C GLU A 70 15.02 12.97 -25.63
N THR A 71 14.84 13.77 -24.58
CA THR A 71 15.15 13.37 -23.20
C THR A 71 14.34 12.15 -22.78
N PHE A 72 13.05 12.08 -23.13
CA PHE A 72 12.20 10.94 -22.79
C PHE A 72 12.66 9.64 -23.47
N GLU A 73 13.01 9.72 -24.76
CA GLU A 73 13.55 8.58 -25.50
C GLU A 73 14.88 8.09 -24.90
N ARG A 74 15.78 9.02 -24.57
CA ARG A 74 17.09 8.71 -24.00
C ARG A 74 16.99 8.11 -22.59
N ASP A 75 16.21 8.74 -21.71
CA ASP A 75 16.25 8.46 -20.27
C ASP A 75 15.26 7.39 -19.84
N ILE A 76 14.17 7.18 -20.59
CA ILE A 76 13.10 6.24 -20.25
C ILE A 76 12.99 5.13 -21.29
N VAL A 77 12.75 5.46 -22.56
CA VAL A 77 12.44 4.45 -23.58
C VAL A 77 13.65 3.56 -23.88
N ALA A 78 14.85 4.13 -24.04
CA ALA A 78 16.05 3.37 -24.34
C ALA A 78 16.41 2.36 -23.21
N PRO A 79 16.41 2.72 -21.92
CA PRO A 79 16.55 1.74 -20.83
C PRO A 79 15.46 0.67 -20.84
N ILE A 80 14.19 1.01 -21.11
CA ILE A 80 13.11 0.01 -21.19
C ILE A 80 13.35 -0.96 -22.34
N ARG A 81 13.77 -0.49 -23.51
CA ARG A 81 14.09 -1.36 -24.66
C ARG A 81 15.23 -2.32 -24.34
N ARG A 82 16.26 -1.83 -23.65
CA ARG A 82 17.40 -2.66 -23.20
C ARG A 82 16.97 -3.67 -22.13
N TYR A 83 16.12 -3.25 -21.19
CA TYR A 83 15.53 -4.13 -20.18
C TYR A 83 14.68 -5.23 -20.83
N ALA A 84 13.77 -4.87 -21.74
CA ALA A 84 12.98 -5.81 -22.53
C ALA A 84 13.86 -6.80 -23.30
N SER A 85 14.97 -6.33 -23.88
CA SER A 85 15.94 -7.19 -24.54
C SER A 85 16.59 -8.19 -23.58
N TYR A 86 16.84 -7.78 -22.33
CA TYR A 86 17.51 -8.60 -21.32
C TYR A 86 16.58 -9.66 -20.74
N VAL A 87 15.33 -9.30 -20.38
CA VAL A 87 14.39 -10.22 -19.72
C VAL A 87 13.45 -10.96 -20.69
N ASN A 88 13.22 -10.44 -21.90
CA ASN A 88 12.23 -10.95 -22.86
C ASN A 88 10.89 -11.28 -22.16
N LEU A 89 10.27 -12.42 -22.50
CA LEU A 89 9.04 -12.92 -21.90
C LEU A 89 9.26 -13.76 -20.63
N LEU A 90 10.34 -13.54 -19.88
CA LEU A 90 10.54 -14.26 -18.62
C LEU A 90 9.42 -13.95 -17.60
N PRO A 91 8.85 -14.98 -16.96
CA PRO A 91 8.06 -14.79 -15.74
C PRO A 91 8.94 -14.26 -14.61
N ALA A 92 8.35 -13.52 -13.67
CA ALA A 92 9.07 -13.04 -12.49
C ALA A 92 9.26 -14.15 -11.45
N THR A 93 8.26 -15.00 -11.27
CA THR A 93 8.29 -16.15 -10.34
C THR A 93 7.62 -17.37 -10.98
N ALA A 94 7.81 -18.56 -10.38
CA ALA A 94 7.25 -19.80 -10.88
C ALA A 94 5.71 -19.83 -10.83
N ASP A 95 5.14 -19.44 -9.70
CA ASP A 95 3.72 -19.68 -9.40
C ASP A 95 3.09 -18.64 -8.45
N ASN A 96 3.76 -17.52 -8.16
CA ASN A 96 3.34 -16.57 -7.14
C ASN A 96 2.77 -15.26 -7.72
N PHE A 97 3.63 -14.27 -7.95
CA PHE A 97 3.28 -13.00 -8.58
C PHE A 97 3.99 -12.88 -9.93
N PHE A 98 3.34 -12.22 -10.90
CA PHE A 98 3.89 -12.01 -12.24
C PHE A 98 4.45 -13.32 -12.85
N CYS A 99 3.75 -14.44 -12.62
CA CYS A 99 4.16 -15.78 -13.06
C CYS A 99 3.79 -16.09 -14.52
N SER A 100 3.07 -15.19 -15.20
CA SER A 100 2.79 -15.30 -16.63
C SER A 100 3.99 -14.87 -17.49
N ALA A 101 3.98 -15.28 -18.77
CA ALA A 101 4.98 -14.86 -19.73
C ALA A 101 5.07 -13.32 -19.82
N GLY A 102 6.29 -12.79 -19.75
CA GLY A 102 6.56 -11.35 -19.68
C GLY A 102 6.31 -10.71 -18.32
N GLY A 103 5.99 -11.51 -17.30
CA GLY A 103 5.73 -11.00 -15.96
C GLY A 103 6.89 -10.20 -15.37
N LEU A 104 8.15 -10.61 -15.59
CA LEU A 104 9.30 -9.85 -15.09
C LEU A 104 9.43 -8.48 -15.77
N PHE A 105 9.16 -8.42 -17.08
CA PHE A 105 9.15 -7.16 -17.82
C PHE A 105 8.11 -6.18 -17.26
N ARG A 106 6.88 -6.66 -17.06
CA ARG A 106 5.77 -5.86 -16.52
C ARG A 106 6.03 -5.43 -15.07
N LEU A 107 6.58 -6.31 -14.25
CA LEU A 107 6.96 -6.01 -12.87
C LEU A 107 7.96 -4.85 -12.82
N GLY A 108 9.06 -4.92 -13.59
CA GLY A 108 10.06 -3.85 -13.63
C GLY A 108 9.46 -2.52 -14.10
N LEU A 109 8.61 -2.54 -15.13
CA LEU A 109 7.91 -1.34 -15.61
C LEU A 109 7.00 -0.71 -14.55
N GLU A 110 6.15 -1.52 -13.92
CA GLU A 110 5.20 -1.03 -12.92
C GLU A 110 5.91 -0.47 -11.70
N VAL A 111 6.94 -1.17 -11.19
CA VAL A 111 7.73 -0.68 -10.05
C VAL A 111 8.45 0.61 -10.40
N ALA A 112 9.09 0.70 -11.57
CA ALA A 112 9.75 1.92 -12.03
C ALA A 112 8.77 3.11 -12.12
N PHE A 113 7.56 2.88 -12.61
CA PHE A 113 6.54 3.93 -12.73
C PHE A 113 6.07 4.43 -11.36
N TYR A 114 5.68 3.54 -10.46
CA TYR A 114 5.18 3.94 -9.15
C TYR A 114 6.29 4.54 -8.27
N ALA A 115 7.52 4.05 -8.37
CA ALA A 115 8.67 4.64 -7.68
C ALA A 115 8.95 6.06 -8.20
N LEU A 116 8.93 6.25 -9.53
CA LEU A 116 9.09 7.56 -10.15
C LEU A 116 8.00 8.54 -9.73
N GLN A 117 6.73 8.13 -9.72
CA GLN A 117 5.62 8.96 -9.21
C GLN A 117 5.81 9.38 -7.75
N GLY A 118 6.36 8.49 -6.92
CA GLY A 118 6.63 8.80 -5.52
C GLY A 118 7.69 9.90 -5.31
N THR A 119 8.53 10.20 -6.32
CA THR A 119 9.51 11.29 -6.24
C THR A 119 8.85 12.66 -6.15
N ASP A 120 7.65 12.85 -6.70
CA ASP A 120 6.94 14.15 -6.70
C ASP A 120 6.56 14.61 -5.28
N ALA A 121 6.45 13.68 -4.33
CA ALA A 121 6.10 13.97 -2.94
C ALA A 121 7.33 14.24 -2.04
N HIS A 122 8.55 14.04 -2.55
CA HIS A 122 9.77 14.06 -1.75
C HIS A 122 10.75 15.13 -2.21
N ILE A 123 11.25 15.92 -1.26
CA ILE A 123 12.33 16.86 -1.52
C ILE A 123 13.66 16.13 -1.41
N VAL A 124 14.27 15.81 -2.55
CA VAL A 124 15.64 15.29 -2.60
C VAL A 124 16.66 16.38 -2.24
N SER A 125 17.74 15.98 -1.58
CA SER A 125 18.82 16.89 -1.17
C SER A 125 18.34 18.08 -0.32
N GLY A 126 17.59 17.80 0.75
CA GLY A 126 16.98 18.82 1.63
C GLY A 126 17.97 19.83 2.23
N ARG A 127 19.23 19.43 2.43
CA ARG A 127 20.32 20.27 2.97
C ARG A 127 21.06 21.09 1.90
N ALA A 128 20.81 20.84 0.60
CA ALA A 128 21.46 21.54 -0.50
C ALA A 128 20.80 22.89 -0.81
N THR A 129 21.55 23.77 -1.49
CA THR A 129 21.01 25.03 -2.02
C THR A 129 19.99 24.76 -3.12
N ILE A 130 19.12 25.75 -3.39
CA ILE A 130 18.08 25.64 -4.43
C ILE A 130 18.70 25.34 -5.80
N THR A 131 19.83 25.97 -6.14
CA THR A 131 20.54 25.76 -7.41
C THR A 131 21.00 24.31 -7.56
N VAL A 132 21.70 23.78 -6.54
CA VAL A 132 22.20 22.39 -6.55
C VAL A 132 21.03 21.40 -6.61
N ARG A 133 19.93 21.68 -5.90
CA ARG A 133 18.74 20.81 -5.94
C ARG A 133 18.14 20.75 -7.34
N LYS A 134 17.99 21.91 -8.01
CA LYS A 134 17.44 21.98 -9.37
C LYS A 134 18.28 21.20 -10.39
N GLU A 135 19.60 21.16 -10.19
CA GLU A 135 20.51 20.37 -11.04
C GLU A 135 20.46 18.87 -10.74
N LEU A 136 20.31 18.49 -9.47
CA LEU A 136 20.29 17.08 -9.05
C LEU A 136 18.93 16.41 -9.26
N GLU A 137 17.83 17.15 -9.19
CA GLU A 137 16.47 16.59 -9.24
C GLU A 137 16.21 15.71 -10.49
N PRO A 138 16.57 16.11 -11.72
CA PRO A 138 16.42 15.24 -12.89
C PRO A 138 17.21 13.91 -12.77
N ARG A 139 18.42 13.96 -12.20
CA ARG A 139 19.28 12.79 -11.98
C ARG A 139 18.68 11.86 -10.92
N TRP A 140 18.12 12.42 -9.84
CA TRP A 140 17.39 11.65 -8.84
C TRP A 140 16.18 10.93 -9.44
N ARG A 141 15.38 11.62 -10.27
CA ARG A 141 14.23 11.01 -10.95
C ARG A 141 14.66 9.87 -11.86
N GLN A 142 15.71 10.07 -12.67
CA GLN A 142 16.25 9.03 -13.54
C GLN A 142 16.80 7.85 -12.73
N ALA A 143 17.53 8.09 -11.64
CA ALA A 143 18.04 7.05 -10.77
C ALA A 143 16.92 6.23 -10.11
N THR A 144 15.86 6.87 -9.61
CA THR A 144 14.69 6.18 -9.04
C THR A 144 14.01 5.29 -10.07
N PHE A 145 13.83 5.79 -11.29
CA PHE A 145 13.28 5.01 -12.40
C PHE A 145 14.14 3.78 -12.71
N LEU A 146 15.47 3.94 -12.85
CA LEU A 146 16.38 2.84 -13.16
C LEU A 146 16.47 1.81 -12.02
N ALA A 147 16.49 2.27 -10.77
CA ALA A 147 16.48 1.39 -9.60
C ALA A 147 15.18 0.57 -9.53
N GLY A 148 14.03 1.20 -9.79
CA GLY A 148 12.76 0.49 -9.85
C GLY A 148 12.72 -0.55 -10.98
N LEU A 149 13.20 -0.17 -12.17
CA LEU A 149 13.23 -1.04 -13.35
C LEU A 149 14.10 -2.29 -13.12
N CYS A 150 15.22 -2.13 -12.43
CA CYS A 150 16.22 -3.18 -12.23
C CYS A 150 16.12 -3.88 -10.86
N SER A 151 15.14 -3.54 -10.03
CA SER A 151 15.01 -4.02 -8.64
C SER A 151 14.94 -5.56 -8.52
N GLU A 152 14.26 -6.22 -9.46
CA GLU A 152 14.01 -7.66 -9.43
C GLU A 152 14.88 -8.45 -10.44
N LEU A 153 15.91 -7.80 -11.00
CA LEU A 153 16.74 -8.37 -12.05
C LEU A 153 17.61 -9.54 -11.57
N HIS A 154 17.97 -9.54 -10.29
CA HIS A 154 18.73 -10.60 -9.63
C HIS A 154 18.09 -11.99 -9.82
N ARG A 155 16.76 -12.06 -9.98
CA ARG A 155 16.02 -13.32 -10.20
C ARG A 155 16.47 -14.07 -11.45
N THR A 156 16.85 -13.34 -12.49
CA THR A 156 17.35 -13.94 -13.75
C THR A 156 18.69 -14.66 -13.56
N LEU A 157 19.41 -14.39 -12.48
CA LEU A 157 20.75 -14.92 -12.21
C LEU A 157 20.76 -15.96 -11.09
N SER A 158 19.84 -15.89 -10.12
CA SER A 158 19.82 -16.82 -8.98
C SER A 158 18.63 -17.77 -8.93
N HIS A 159 17.46 -17.40 -9.46
CA HIS A 159 16.21 -18.14 -9.23
C HIS A 159 15.81 -19.04 -10.41
N ALA A 160 16.34 -18.79 -11.59
CA ALA A 160 15.97 -19.51 -12.80
C ALA A 160 17.17 -19.75 -13.72
N THR A 161 17.19 -20.93 -14.32
CA THR A 161 18.04 -21.24 -15.47
C THR A 161 17.18 -21.23 -16.73
N VAL A 162 17.63 -20.54 -17.77
CA VAL A 162 16.94 -20.49 -19.07
C VAL A 162 17.70 -21.31 -20.10
N THR A 163 16.99 -22.13 -20.86
CA THR A 163 17.56 -22.98 -21.92
C THR A 163 16.84 -22.80 -23.25
N ASP A 164 17.53 -23.07 -24.36
CA ASP A 164 16.91 -23.11 -25.69
C ASP A 164 16.31 -24.50 -25.97
N GLU A 165 15.70 -24.65 -27.15
CA GLU A 165 15.13 -25.93 -27.62
C GLU A 165 16.16 -27.07 -27.73
N GLN A 166 17.46 -26.74 -27.75
CA GLN A 166 18.55 -27.71 -27.82
C GLN A 166 19.16 -27.99 -26.43
N GLY A 167 18.62 -27.40 -25.36
CA GLY A 167 19.10 -27.56 -23.99
C GLY A 167 20.35 -26.73 -23.67
N ASN A 168 20.76 -25.81 -24.52
CA ASN A 168 21.85 -24.90 -24.22
C ASN A 168 21.39 -23.85 -23.20
N GLU A 169 22.21 -23.59 -22.20
CA GLU A 169 21.92 -22.61 -21.17
C GLU A 169 22.24 -21.17 -21.62
N TRP A 170 21.36 -20.23 -21.26
CA TRP A 170 21.56 -18.80 -21.49
C TRP A 170 22.64 -18.26 -20.54
N PRO A 171 23.75 -17.70 -21.06
CA PRO A 171 24.77 -17.08 -20.22
C PRO A 171 24.31 -15.67 -19.79
N ALA A 172 23.41 -15.61 -18.81
CA ALA A 172 22.72 -14.40 -18.37
C ALA A 172 23.69 -13.27 -17.94
N TYR A 173 24.85 -13.60 -17.36
CA TYR A 173 25.87 -12.61 -16.99
C TYR A 173 26.52 -11.88 -18.18
N LEU A 174 26.43 -12.42 -19.40
CA LEU A 174 27.25 -11.97 -20.53
C LEU A 174 26.44 -11.29 -21.63
N VAL A 175 25.17 -11.67 -21.80
CA VAL A 175 24.39 -11.27 -22.98
C VAL A 175 22.90 -11.20 -22.65
N PRO A 176 22.16 -10.19 -23.15
CA PRO A 176 20.70 -10.14 -23.05
C PRO A 176 20.02 -11.38 -23.66
N LEU A 177 18.92 -11.86 -23.06
CA LEU A 177 18.22 -13.07 -23.51
C LEU A 177 17.81 -12.99 -24.98
N THR A 178 17.24 -11.87 -25.40
CA THR A 178 16.79 -11.69 -26.79
C THR A 178 17.94 -11.82 -27.79
N VAL A 179 19.08 -11.20 -27.49
CA VAL A 179 20.29 -11.26 -28.34
C VAL A 179 20.83 -12.69 -28.40
N TRP A 180 20.80 -13.42 -27.29
CA TRP A 180 21.22 -14.82 -27.28
C TRP A 180 20.28 -15.71 -28.09
N LEU A 181 18.97 -15.54 -27.95
CA LEU A 181 17.95 -16.27 -28.72
C LEU A 181 18.09 -16.00 -30.22
N GLU A 182 18.30 -14.75 -30.62
CA GLU A 182 18.55 -14.37 -32.02
C GLU A 182 19.81 -15.03 -32.59
N ARG A 183 20.92 -15.01 -31.85
CA ARG A 183 22.17 -15.67 -32.25
C ARG A 183 22.00 -17.18 -32.42
N ARG A 184 21.21 -17.79 -31.53
CA ARG A 184 20.87 -19.22 -31.58
C ARG A 184 19.80 -19.56 -32.61
N LYS A 185 19.09 -18.56 -33.15
CA LYS A 185 17.87 -18.72 -33.96
C LYS A 185 16.79 -19.53 -33.23
N ALA A 186 16.76 -19.43 -31.90
CA ALA A 186 15.79 -20.11 -31.05
C ALA A 186 14.50 -19.30 -31.03
N ARG A 187 13.36 -19.94 -31.32
CA ARG A 187 12.03 -19.30 -31.27
C ARG A 187 11.37 -19.46 -29.92
N ARG A 188 11.83 -20.40 -29.11
CA ARG A 188 11.33 -20.69 -27.78
C ARG A 188 12.46 -20.89 -26.80
N PHE A 189 12.15 -20.65 -25.54
CA PHE A 189 13.04 -20.93 -24.43
C PHE A 189 12.26 -21.58 -23.28
N PHE A 190 12.98 -22.29 -22.43
CA PHE A 190 12.45 -23.05 -21.31
C PHE A 190 13.05 -22.53 -20.02
N VAL A 191 12.22 -22.38 -19.00
CA VAL A 191 12.62 -21.84 -17.70
C VAL A 191 12.61 -22.98 -16.69
N ARG A 192 13.77 -23.25 -16.10
CA ARG A 192 13.93 -24.20 -15.00
C ARG A 192 14.15 -23.42 -13.71
N TRP A 193 13.22 -23.54 -12.78
CA TRP A 193 13.31 -22.88 -11.48
C TRP A 193 14.25 -23.61 -10.52
N ILE A 194 15.05 -22.85 -9.79
CA ILE A 194 15.99 -23.38 -8.79
C ILE A 194 15.29 -23.37 -7.43
N ALA A 195 15.06 -24.56 -6.85
CA ALA A 195 14.47 -24.69 -5.53
C ALA A 195 15.43 -24.15 -4.46
N ASN A 196 14.89 -23.41 -3.47
CA ASN A 196 15.65 -22.82 -2.37
C ASN A 196 16.83 -21.94 -2.83
N ALA A 197 16.66 -21.23 -3.95
CA ALA A 197 17.65 -20.26 -4.42
C ALA A 197 17.88 -19.20 -3.33
N ALA A 198 19.14 -18.99 -2.95
CA ALA A 198 19.48 -17.92 -2.02
C ALA A 198 19.16 -16.56 -2.66
N ASP A 199 18.42 -15.71 -1.94
CA ASP A 199 18.13 -14.37 -2.41
C ASP A 199 19.39 -13.50 -2.29
N SER A 200 19.92 -13.10 -3.45
CA SER A 200 21.10 -12.24 -3.56
C SER A 200 20.82 -11.12 -4.55
N ARG A 201 20.13 -10.08 -4.07
CA ARG A 201 19.83 -8.85 -4.83
C ARG A 201 21.06 -8.21 -5.46
N GLY A 202 22.23 -8.37 -4.84
CA GLY A 202 23.52 -7.93 -5.35
C GLY A 202 23.88 -8.45 -6.75
N LEU A 203 23.39 -9.65 -7.12
CA LEU A 203 23.65 -10.21 -8.45
C LEU A 203 23.03 -9.36 -9.57
N GLY A 204 21.93 -8.66 -9.31
CA GLY A 204 21.29 -7.78 -10.28
C GLY A 204 22.22 -6.69 -10.83
N LEU A 205 23.27 -6.32 -10.10
CA LEU A 205 24.26 -5.34 -10.54
C LEU A 205 25.09 -5.83 -11.74
N PHE A 206 25.27 -7.14 -11.94
CA PHE A 206 25.99 -7.67 -13.11
C PHE A 206 25.23 -7.42 -14.42
N ALA A 207 23.90 -7.39 -14.34
CA ALA A 207 23.04 -7.16 -15.48
C ALA A 207 22.82 -5.66 -15.78
N LEU A 208 23.19 -4.78 -14.84
CA LEU A 208 22.99 -3.33 -14.95
C LEU A 208 23.64 -2.71 -16.20
N PRO A 209 24.88 -3.04 -16.62
CA PRO A 209 25.49 -2.48 -17.83
C PRO A 209 24.77 -2.84 -19.13
N HIS A 210 23.97 -3.91 -19.14
CA HIS A 210 23.14 -4.26 -20.29
C HIS A 210 21.90 -3.35 -20.42
N ILE A 211 21.52 -2.65 -19.34
CA ILE A 211 20.31 -1.82 -19.27
C ILE A 211 20.67 -0.34 -19.24
N VAL A 212 21.58 0.05 -18.34
CA VAL A 212 22.04 1.44 -18.18
C VAL A 212 23.25 1.67 -19.07
N SER A 213 23.16 2.66 -19.95
CA SER A 213 24.26 3.00 -20.85
C SER A 213 25.42 3.65 -20.10
N PRO A 214 26.66 3.57 -20.61
CA PRO A 214 27.79 4.31 -20.05
C PRO A 214 27.51 5.81 -19.95
N GLU A 215 26.83 6.39 -20.94
CA GLU A 215 26.46 7.81 -20.98
C GLU A 215 25.45 8.15 -19.88
N ALA A 216 24.42 7.32 -19.68
CA ALA A 216 23.44 7.49 -18.61
C ALA A 216 24.11 7.36 -17.23
N MET A 217 24.98 6.36 -17.05
CA MET A 217 25.73 6.18 -15.80
C MET A 217 26.63 7.39 -15.51
N GLN A 218 27.34 7.90 -16.52
CA GLN A 218 28.18 9.09 -16.40
C GLN A 218 27.33 10.33 -16.05
N HIS A 219 26.17 10.50 -16.67
CA HIS A 219 25.26 11.60 -16.38
C HIS A 219 24.78 11.59 -14.92
N LEU A 220 24.46 10.41 -14.38
CA LEU A 220 24.06 10.25 -12.97
C LEU A 220 25.20 10.57 -12.00
N ALA A 221 26.45 10.26 -12.38
CA ALA A 221 27.64 10.47 -11.54
C ALA A 221 28.23 11.89 -11.66
N GLU A 222 27.86 12.65 -12.68
CA GLU A 222 28.47 13.94 -12.96
C GLU A 222 28.26 14.95 -11.83
N ALA A 223 29.33 15.64 -11.40
CA ALA A 223 29.30 16.70 -10.39
C ALA A 223 28.60 16.34 -9.06
N ASN A 224 28.49 15.05 -8.71
CA ASN A 224 27.93 14.59 -7.44
C ASN A 224 28.48 13.21 -7.05
N HIS A 225 28.31 12.80 -5.80
CA HIS A 225 28.76 11.49 -5.29
C HIS A 225 27.66 10.75 -4.52
N VAL A 226 26.39 11.14 -4.70
CA VAL A 226 25.27 10.67 -3.87
C VAL A 226 24.28 9.85 -4.69
N VAL A 227 23.98 10.25 -5.93
CA VAL A 227 22.91 9.65 -6.74
C VAL A 227 23.20 8.18 -7.07
N VAL A 228 24.39 7.91 -7.62
CA VAL A 228 24.76 6.54 -8.04
C VAL A 228 24.86 5.59 -6.83
N PRO A 229 25.56 5.91 -5.73
CA PRO A 229 25.58 5.03 -4.56
C PRO A 229 24.18 4.73 -4.00
N GLN A 230 23.28 5.72 -3.94
CA GLN A 230 21.92 5.49 -3.46
C GLN A 230 21.08 4.66 -4.43
N MET A 231 21.28 4.80 -5.75
CA MET A 231 20.69 3.93 -6.77
C MET A 231 21.11 2.47 -6.58
N LEU A 232 22.41 2.22 -6.45
CA LEU A 232 22.95 0.86 -6.26
C LEU A 232 22.50 0.27 -4.91
N ALA A 233 22.46 1.07 -3.85
CA ALA A 233 21.93 0.67 -2.55
C ALA A 233 20.45 0.26 -2.63
N SER A 234 19.63 0.99 -3.41
CA SER A 234 18.23 0.63 -3.69
C SER A 234 18.09 -0.69 -4.42
N MET A 235 18.90 -0.92 -5.45
CA MET A 235 18.88 -2.18 -6.21
C MET A 235 19.32 -3.40 -5.39
N THR A 236 20.31 -3.24 -4.52
CA THR A 236 20.82 -4.32 -3.66
C THR A 236 19.98 -4.52 -2.40
N GLY A 237 19.19 -3.50 -2.02
CA GLY A 237 18.47 -3.45 -0.76
C GLY A 237 19.40 -3.37 0.47
N ILE A 238 20.67 -3.02 0.28
CA ILE A 238 21.65 -2.81 1.35
C ILE A 238 21.73 -1.30 1.59
N PRO A 239 21.26 -0.78 2.74
CA PRO A 239 21.31 0.64 3.01
C PRO A 239 22.75 1.13 3.20
N LEU A 240 23.01 2.38 2.79
CA LEU A 240 24.27 3.04 3.07
C LEU A 240 24.34 3.42 4.56
N LEU A 241 25.53 3.30 5.14
CA LEU A 241 25.77 3.61 6.55
C LEU A 241 25.51 5.11 6.81
N HIS A 242 24.68 5.43 7.82
CA HIS A 242 24.33 6.79 8.27
C HIS A 242 23.43 7.63 7.33
N GLU A 243 22.83 7.05 6.29
CA GLU A 243 21.90 7.77 5.41
C GLU A 243 20.59 7.01 5.18
N GLN A 244 19.46 7.64 5.53
CA GLN A 244 18.15 7.18 5.07
C GLN A 244 18.02 7.50 3.58
N SER A 245 18.03 6.45 2.74
CA SER A 245 17.88 6.61 1.30
C SER A 245 16.39 6.64 0.94
N ILE A 246 15.92 7.80 0.51
CA ILE A 246 14.56 7.98 -0.04
C ILE A 246 14.34 7.03 -1.21
N LEU A 247 15.38 6.76 -2.00
CA LEU A 247 15.30 5.87 -3.15
C LEU A 247 15.04 4.41 -2.77
N ILE A 248 15.60 3.95 -1.65
CA ILE A 248 15.33 2.61 -1.10
C ILE A 248 13.83 2.52 -0.74
N GLU A 249 13.33 3.51 -0.01
CA GLU A 249 11.93 3.56 0.44
C GLU A 249 10.93 3.62 -0.73
N LEU A 250 11.18 4.50 -1.70
CA LEU A 250 10.33 4.64 -2.88
C LEU A 250 10.23 3.35 -3.68
N VAL A 251 11.38 2.69 -3.95
CA VAL A 251 11.40 1.45 -4.72
C VAL A 251 10.78 0.29 -3.93
N LYS A 252 11.07 0.17 -2.63
CA LYS A 252 10.45 -0.84 -1.77
C LYS A 252 8.93 -0.71 -1.72
N ARG A 253 8.41 0.50 -1.47
CA ARG A 253 6.96 0.75 -1.42
C ARG A 253 6.29 0.52 -2.77
N ALA A 254 6.93 0.94 -3.87
CA ALA A 254 6.43 0.69 -5.21
C ALA A 254 6.38 -0.82 -5.53
N ALA A 255 7.44 -1.56 -5.21
CA ALA A 255 7.49 -3.01 -5.39
C ALA A 255 6.42 -3.73 -4.58
N ALA A 256 6.19 -3.34 -3.33
CA ALA A 256 5.12 -3.89 -2.50
C ALA A 256 3.75 -3.63 -3.11
N LEU A 257 3.46 -2.37 -3.46
CA LEU A 257 2.18 -1.96 -4.04
C LEU A 257 1.84 -2.73 -5.33
N VAL A 258 2.83 -2.87 -6.22
CA VAL A 258 2.67 -3.53 -7.52
C VAL A 258 2.40 -5.02 -7.34
N ILE A 259 3.15 -5.67 -6.46
CA ILE A 259 3.02 -7.11 -6.23
C ILE A 259 1.72 -7.43 -5.49
N ASP A 260 1.32 -6.62 -4.51
CA ASP A 260 0.01 -6.73 -3.85
C ASP A 260 -1.13 -6.62 -4.86
N ARG A 261 -1.03 -5.67 -5.80
CA ARG A 261 -2.06 -5.46 -6.82
C ARG A 261 -2.16 -6.66 -7.76
N ASP A 262 -1.03 -7.22 -8.21
CA ASP A 262 -1.03 -8.39 -9.07
C ASP A 262 -1.62 -9.61 -8.34
N LEU A 263 -1.23 -9.85 -7.09
CA LEU A 263 -1.77 -10.95 -6.29
C LEU A 263 -3.28 -10.80 -6.06
N ALA A 264 -3.75 -9.60 -5.75
CA ALA A 264 -5.18 -9.33 -5.62
C ALA A 264 -5.94 -9.58 -6.94
N ALA A 265 -5.37 -9.19 -8.09
CA ALA A 265 -5.96 -9.45 -9.40
C ALA A 265 -5.93 -10.94 -9.78
N SER A 266 -4.88 -11.67 -9.37
CA SER A 266 -4.68 -13.09 -9.67
C SER A 266 -5.50 -14.01 -8.77
N ALA A 267 -5.80 -13.61 -7.53
CA ALA A 267 -6.74 -14.30 -6.65
C ALA A 267 -8.14 -14.48 -7.25
N HIS A 268 -8.56 -13.57 -8.14
CA HIS A 268 -9.84 -13.65 -8.85
C HIS A 268 -9.80 -14.58 -10.07
N ARG A 269 -8.60 -14.90 -10.61
CA ARG A 269 -8.40 -15.67 -11.85
C ARG A 269 -8.02 -17.13 -11.61
N TYR A 270 -7.23 -17.39 -10.57
CA TYR A 270 -6.75 -18.72 -10.20
C TYR A 270 -7.04 -18.90 -8.72
N GLY A 271 -8.11 -19.63 -8.40
CA GLY A 271 -8.63 -19.80 -7.04
C GLY A 271 -7.64 -20.47 -6.09
N ARG A 272 -6.71 -19.70 -5.55
CA ARG A 272 -6.04 -19.75 -4.23
C ARG A 272 -4.78 -18.89 -4.33
N PRO A 273 -4.82 -17.61 -3.90
CA PRO A 273 -3.59 -16.85 -3.73
C PRO A 273 -2.71 -17.55 -2.68
N ILE A 274 -1.41 -17.68 -2.94
CA ILE A 274 -0.44 -18.02 -1.90
C ILE A 274 -0.35 -16.80 -1.00
N LEU A 275 -1.13 -16.80 0.09
CA LEU A 275 -1.18 -15.69 1.04
C LEU A 275 0.24 -15.35 1.53
N GLY A 276 0.69 -14.13 1.26
CA GLY A 276 1.87 -13.53 1.89
C GLY A 276 3.26 -13.94 1.38
N ALA A 277 3.38 -14.71 0.30
CA ALA A 277 4.68 -15.21 -0.19
C ALA A 277 5.68 -14.14 -0.68
N HIS A 278 5.28 -12.87 -0.75
CA HIS A 278 6.17 -11.74 -1.07
C HIS A 278 6.42 -10.81 0.13
N ILE A 279 5.68 -11.01 1.22
CA ILE A 279 5.77 -10.24 2.46
C ILE A 279 6.96 -10.72 3.29
N GLU A 280 7.32 -11.99 3.16
CA GLU A 280 8.53 -12.61 3.73
C GLU A 280 9.77 -11.72 3.58
N ARG A 281 10.06 -11.22 2.37
CA ARG A 281 11.23 -10.34 2.15
C ARG A 281 11.18 -9.06 2.98
N TYR A 282 10.00 -8.46 3.14
CA TYR A 282 9.82 -7.24 3.92
C TYR A 282 9.91 -7.52 5.41
N LEU A 283 9.34 -8.65 5.86
CA LEU A 283 9.51 -9.14 7.23
C LEU A 283 10.99 -9.37 7.56
N LEU A 284 11.75 -9.98 6.65
CA LEU A 284 13.18 -10.20 6.81
C LEU A 284 13.98 -8.90 6.79
N ASP A 285 13.69 -7.98 5.87
CA ASP A 285 14.34 -6.67 5.82
C ASP A 285 14.04 -5.84 7.09
N ALA A 286 12.82 -5.91 7.63
CA ALA A 286 12.47 -5.28 8.91
C ALA A 286 13.20 -5.93 10.09
N MET A 287 13.31 -7.27 10.14
CA MET A 287 14.12 -7.96 11.15
C MET A 287 15.58 -7.54 11.07
N ARG A 288 16.18 -7.49 9.88
CA ARG A 288 17.56 -7.00 9.69
C ARG A 288 17.74 -5.56 10.15
N HIS A 289 16.77 -4.69 9.84
CA HIS A 289 16.77 -3.31 10.32
C HIS A 289 16.72 -3.25 11.85
N LEU A 290 15.86 -4.04 12.49
CA LEU A 290 15.76 -4.12 13.95
C LEU A 290 17.05 -4.62 14.59
N VAL A 291 17.69 -5.65 14.03
CA VAL A 291 18.99 -6.15 14.52
C VAL A 291 20.08 -5.08 14.40
N ALA A 292 20.07 -4.27 13.34
CA ALA A 292 21.06 -3.21 13.14
C ALA A 292 20.80 -1.96 14.01
N ALA A 293 19.53 -1.62 14.28
CA ALA A 293 19.16 -0.33 14.88
C ALA A 293 18.70 -0.43 16.35
N HIS A 294 18.20 -1.58 16.80
CA HIS A 294 17.56 -1.71 18.12
C HIS A 294 18.38 -2.58 19.09
N PRO A 295 18.80 -2.07 20.26
CA PRO A 295 19.63 -2.82 21.21
C PRO A 295 18.94 -4.08 21.75
N ALA A 296 17.60 -4.11 21.79
CA ALA A 296 16.85 -5.30 22.19
C ALA A 296 16.93 -6.46 21.17
N TRP A 297 17.36 -6.19 19.94
CA TRP A 297 17.55 -7.18 18.87
C TRP A 297 19.02 -7.54 18.64
N SER A 298 19.93 -6.94 19.42
CA SER A 298 21.34 -7.31 19.38
C SER A 298 21.50 -8.77 19.82
N PRO A 299 22.12 -9.64 19.02
CA PRO A 299 22.21 -11.06 19.36
C PRO A 299 22.93 -11.32 20.68
N ASN A 300 22.38 -12.23 21.50
CA ASN A 300 22.98 -12.70 22.76
C ASN A 300 23.22 -11.63 23.84
N THR A 301 22.50 -10.51 23.82
CA THR A 301 22.49 -9.52 24.91
C THR A 301 21.42 -9.83 25.97
N GLU A 302 21.54 -9.21 27.14
CA GLU A 302 20.51 -9.34 28.19
C GLU A 302 19.13 -8.92 27.67
N ARG A 303 18.13 -9.80 27.87
CA ARG A 303 16.74 -9.63 27.39
C ARG A 303 16.62 -9.45 25.87
N SER A 304 17.56 -9.99 25.09
CA SER A 304 17.50 -9.94 23.63
C SER A 304 16.28 -10.68 23.07
N ARG A 305 15.80 -10.24 21.92
CA ARG A 305 14.85 -10.94 21.06
C ARG A 305 15.52 -12.00 20.19
N VAL A 306 16.83 -11.91 19.99
CA VAL A 306 17.59 -12.76 19.06
C VAL A 306 18.67 -13.52 19.83
N TRP A 307 18.57 -14.85 19.80
CA TRP A 307 19.49 -15.75 20.50
C TRP A 307 20.17 -16.70 19.52
N LEU A 308 21.50 -16.64 19.47
CA LEU A 308 22.32 -17.53 18.66
C LEU A 308 22.99 -18.56 19.58
N GLY A 309 22.58 -19.82 19.46
CA GLY A 309 23.21 -20.95 20.15
C GLY A 309 23.83 -21.95 19.17
N ALA A 310 24.47 -23.00 19.70
CA ALA A 310 24.99 -24.10 18.89
C ALA A 310 23.92 -24.80 18.03
N GLU A 311 22.65 -24.69 18.43
CA GLU A 311 21.50 -25.27 17.73
C GLU A 311 20.95 -24.36 16.61
N GLY A 312 21.45 -23.14 16.47
CA GLY A 312 21.04 -22.18 15.44
C GLY A 312 20.53 -20.86 16.03
N LEU A 313 19.90 -20.05 15.15
CA LEU A 313 19.39 -18.72 15.48
C LEU A 313 17.89 -18.77 15.81
N PHE A 314 17.54 -18.26 16.99
CA PHE A 314 16.18 -18.22 17.51
C PHE A 314 15.70 -16.77 17.70
N ILE A 315 14.44 -16.51 17.40
CA ILE A 315 13.78 -15.21 17.61
C ILE A 315 12.60 -15.40 18.56
N VAL A 316 12.57 -14.62 19.64
CA VAL A 316 11.52 -14.68 20.68
C VAL A 316 10.16 -14.28 20.13
N TRP A 317 9.17 -15.16 20.26
CA TRP A 317 7.81 -15.01 19.73
C TRP A 317 6.76 -14.99 20.87
N PRO A 318 5.62 -14.28 20.76
CA PRO A 318 5.15 -13.39 19.68
C PRO A 318 5.66 -11.94 19.82
N ASN A 319 6.47 -11.63 20.83
CA ASN A 319 6.92 -10.26 21.11
C ASN A 319 7.65 -9.61 19.91
N ALA A 320 8.52 -10.37 19.24
CA ALA A 320 9.21 -9.89 18.04
C ALA A 320 8.23 -9.53 16.91
N ALA A 321 7.11 -10.23 16.79
CA ALA A 321 6.10 -9.97 15.75
C ALA A 321 5.52 -8.56 15.86
N ALA A 322 5.25 -8.09 17.09
CA ALA A 322 4.72 -6.75 17.32
C ALA A 322 5.72 -5.66 16.93
N GLU A 323 7.00 -5.87 17.22
CA GLU A 323 8.08 -4.93 16.87
C GLU A 323 8.34 -4.90 15.35
N ILE A 324 8.36 -6.06 14.68
CA ILE A 324 8.45 -6.17 13.22
C ILE A 324 7.27 -5.45 12.56
N ARG A 325 6.05 -5.69 13.04
CA ARG A 325 4.84 -5.04 12.51
C ARG A 325 4.93 -3.54 12.63
N LYS A 326 5.39 -3.02 13.76
CA LYS A 326 5.55 -1.58 13.96
C LYS A 326 6.49 -0.96 12.93
N VAL A 327 7.63 -1.60 12.64
CA VAL A 327 8.56 -1.13 11.59
C VAL A 327 7.88 -1.11 10.22
N LEU A 328 7.16 -2.18 9.86
CA LEU A 328 6.48 -2.25 8.56
C LEU A 328 5.30 -1.25 8.45
N GLU A 329 4.62 -0.98 9.57
CA GLU A 329 3.56 0.05 9.66
C GLU A 329 4.15 1.46 9.50
N ASP A 330 5.31 1.74 10.12
CA ASP A 330 6.07 2.99 9.96
C ASP A 330 6.57 3.16 8.50
N ASP A 331 6.88 2.06 7.81
CA ASP A 331 7.26 2.03 6.38
C ASP A 331 6.05 2.18 5.43
N GLU A 332 4.83 2.32 5.96
CA GLU A 332 3.56 2.45 5.22
C GLU A 332 3.27 1.29 4.24
N LEU A 333 3.81 0.10 4.52
CA LEU A 333 3.59 -1.08 3.70
C LEU A 333 2.16 -1.63 3.88
N ARG A 334 1.46 -1.89 2.78
CA ARG A 334 0.12 -2.49 2.80
C ARG A 334 0.21 -4.01 2.89
N GLY A 335 -0.86 -4.65 3.36
CA GLY A 335 -0.98 -6.11 3.37
C GLY A 335 -0.31 -6.84 4.55
N ILE A 336 0.25 -6.14 5.54
CA ILE A 336 0.93 -6.77 6.69
C ILE A 336 -0.05 -7.64 7.50
N PRO A 337 0.25 -8.93 7.74
CA PRO A 337 -0.56 -9.79 8.60
C PRO A 337 -0.63 -9.25 10.03
N LYS A 338 -1.84 -9.15 10.57
CA LYS A 338 -2.07 -8.67 11.95
C LYS A 338 -1.78 -9.74 12.99
N ALA A 339 -2.06 -11.00 12.64
CA ALA A 339 -1.88 -12.15 13.50
C ALA A 339 -0.44 -12.66 13.41
N PRO A 340 0.26 -12.85 14.54
CA PRO A 340 1.62 -13.39 14.55
C PRO A 340 1.68 -14.82 13.98
N GLU A 341 0.64 -15.62 14.16
CA GLU A 341 0.57 -16.98 13.62
C GLU A 341 0.69 -16.98 12.09
N THR A 342 0.02 -16.05 11.43
CA THR A 342 0.10 -15.88 9.96
C THR A 342 1.50 -15.49 9.50
N ILE A 343 2.25 -14.72 10.30
CA ILE A 343 3.65 -14.39 9.97
C ILE A 343 4.52 -15.65 10.01
N VAL A 344 4.31 -16.51 11.00
CA VAL A 344 5.02 -17.80 11.10
C VAL A 344 4.67 -18.70 9.93
N GLU A 345 3.39 -18.80 9.55
CA GLU A 345 2.94 -19.57 8.38
C GLU A 345 3.61 -19.10 7.10
N ILE A 346 3.64 -17.78 6.86
CA ILE A 346 4.27 -17.18 5.67
C ILE A 346 5.77 -17.49 5.62
N LEU A 347 6.49 -17.28 6.73
CA LEU A 347 7.93 -17.53 6.79
C LEU A 347 8.28 -19.03 6.71
N THR A 348 7.40 -19.89 7.22
CA THR A 348 7.54 -21.35 7.10
C THR A 348 7.30 -21.80 5.66
N ALA A 349 6.25 -21.28 4.99
CA ALA A 349 5.96 -21.56 3.59
C ALA A 349 7.07 -21.07 2.66
N ALA A 350 7.76 -19.98 3.01
CA ALA A 350 8.93 -19.46 2.30
C ALA A 350 10.22 -20.26 2.54
N GLY A 351 10.21 -21.27 3.42
CA GLY A 351 11.40 -22.08 3.73
C GLY A 351 12.45 -21.36 4.58
N VAL A 352 12.08 -20.27 5.25
CA VAL A 352 12.97 -19.46 6.10
C VAL A 352 13.06 -20.03 7.52
N LEU A 353 11.98 -20.67 7.98
CA LEU A 353 11.89 -21.26 9.33
C LEU A 353 12.01 -22.78 9.32
N ILE A 354 12.61 -23.32 10.38
CA ILE A 354 12.59 -24.74 10.67
C ILE A 354 11.34 -25.04 11.50
N ALA A 355 10.46 -25.87 10.95
CA ALA A 355 9.26 -26.32 11.65
C ALA A 355 9.62 -27.01 12.99
N PRO A 356 8.90 -26.70 14.08
CA PRO A 356 9.09 -27.38 15.35
C PRO A 356 8.66 -28.87 15.28
N PRO A 357 9.11 -29.72 16.21
CA PRO A 357 8.68 -31.12 16.29
C PRO A 357 7.16 -31.25 16.47
N GLU A 358 6.57 -32.36 15.97
CA GLU A 358 5.12 -32.56 15.81
C GLU A 358 4.28 -32.09 17.01
N GLY A 359 3.31 -31.21 16.73
CA GLY A 359 2.33 -30.72 17.70
C GLY A 359 2.65 -29.40 18.40
N GLN A 360 3.80 -28.78 18.15
CA GLN A 360 4.16 -27.45 18.70
C GLN A 360 4.03 -26.35 17.64
N ALA A 361 3.60 -25.14 18.02
CA ALA A 361 3.51 -23.99 17.10
C ALA A 361 4.81 -23.17 17.05
N CYS A 362 5.61 -23.21 18.12
CA CYS A 362 6.90 -22.52 18.27
C CYS A 362 7.87 -23.41 19.06
N TRP A 363 9.17 -23.15 18.93
CA TRP A 363 10.22 -23.78 19.74
C TRP A 363 10.21 -23.21 21.15
N SER A 364 10.52 -24.03 22.15
CA SER A 364 10.70 -23.57 23.54
C SER A 364 12.18 -23.44 23.86
N ILE A 365 12.65 -22.23 24.19
CA ILE A 365 14.05 -21.94 24.50
C ILE A 365 14.25 -21.41 25.92
N LEU A 366 15.39 -21.73 26.54
CA LEU A 366 15.81 -21.21 27.84
C LEU A 366 17.11 -20.40 27.69
N PRO A 367 17.01 -19.10 27.34
CA PRO A 367 18.21 -18.27 27.18
C PRO A 367 18.87 -17.93 28.54
N PRO A 368 20.19 -17.62 28.55
CA PRO A 368 20.90 -17.20 29.75
C PRO A 368 20.22 -16.01 30.45
N GLY A 369 19.94 -16.15 31.74
CA GLY A 369 19.26 -15.12 32.53
C GLY A 369 17.72 -15.20 32.53
N SER A 370 17.11 -16.11 31.76
CA SER A 370 15.69 -16.43 31.89
C SER A 370 15.48 -17.60 32.85
N SER A 371 14.55 -17.45 33.79
CA SER A 371 14.13 -18.52 34.70
C SER A 371 13.00 -19.39 34.15
N ALA A 372 12.40 -19.00 33.03
CA ALA A 372 11.30 -19.71 32.37
C ALA A 372 11.59 -19.93 30.88
N ALA A 373 11.06 -21.01 30.33
CA ALA A 373 11.15 -21.29 28.91
C ALA A 373 10.28 -20.29 28.13
N ILE A 374 10.81 -19.77 27.04
CA ILE A 374 10.20 -18.74 26.19
C ILE A 374 9.94 -19.34 24.81
N GLU A 375 8.84 -18.96 24.18
CA GLU A 375 8.54 -19.37 22.80
C GLU A 375 9.41 -18.61 21.79
N ALA A 376 9.88 -19.31 20.77
CA ALA A 376 10.71 -18.76 19.72
C ALA A 376 10.51 -19.46 18.37
N ILE A 377 10.82 -18.75 17.29
CA ILE A 377 10.94 -19.32 15.94
C ILE A 377 12.42 -19.55 15.61
N ARG A 378 12.71 -20.63 14.86
CA ARG A 378 14.08 -21.01 14.50
C ARG A 378 14.30 -20.80 13.01
N LEU A 379 15.37 -20.08 12.66
CA LEU A 379 15.77 -19.83 11.27
C LEU A 379 16.56 -21.01 10.69
N VAL A 380 16.43 -21.22 9.38
CA VAL A 380 17.19 -22.26 8.64
C VAL A 380 18.69 -21.96 8.63
N SER A 381 19.07 -20.70 8.42
CA SER A 381 20.46 -20.24 8.54
C SER A 381 20.54 -18.93 9.34
N PRO A 382 21.53 -18.78 10.24
CA PRO A 382 21.82 -17.52 10.91
C PRO A 382 22.13 -16.36 9.94
N ASP A 383 22.69 -16.68 8.77
CA ASP A 383 23.09 -15.69 7.76
C ASP A 383 21.90 -14.88 7.24
N ILE A 384 20.69 -15.45 7.26
CA ILE A 384 19.47 -14.78 6.79
C ILE A 384 19.29 -13.42 7.49
N LEU A 385 19.62 -13.32 8.78
CA LEU A 385 19.54 -12.08 9.55
C LEU A 385 20.89 -11.43 9.86
N LEU A 386 21.97 -12.22 9.97
CA LEU A 386 23.26 -11.73 10.43
C LEU A 386 24.22 -11.33 9.29
N THR A 387 23.82 -11.48 8.02
CA THR A 387 24.63 -11.04 6.87
C THR A 387 24.92 -9.54 6.96
N GLY A 388 26.21 -9.17 6.92
CA GLY A 388 26.66 -7.77 6.94
C GLY A 388 26.88 -7.15 8.33
N GLN A 389 26.73 -7.92 9.41
CA GLN A 389 27.12 -7.48 10.75
C GLN A 389 28.65 -7.25 10.83
N THR A 390 29.06 -6.07 11.29
CA THR A 390 30.48 -5.70 11.48
C THR A 390 31.18 -6.46 12.59
N ARG A 391 30.43 -7.08 13.52
CA ARG A 391 30.96 -7.90 14.60
C ARG A 391 30.48 -9.35 14.44
N PRO A 392 31.37 -10.35 14.37
CA PRO A 392 30.95 -11.74 14.42
C PRO A 392 30.28 -12.01 15.77
N VAL A 393 29.08 -12.60 15.72
CA VAL A 393 28.34 -13.00 16.92
C VAL A 393 28.77 -14.41 17.29
N ASP A 394 29.40 -14.56 18.45
CA ASP A 394 29.76 -15.88 18.97
C ASP A 394 28.50 -16.62 19.43
N ALA A 395 28.34 -17.85 18.97
CA ALA A 395 27.25 -18.72 19.39
C ALA A 395 27.43 -19.11 20.87
N LEU A 396 26.32 -19.11 21.62
CA LEU A 396 26.33 -19.58 23.00
C LEU A 396 26.69 -21.08 23.04
N ALA A 397 27.65 -21.42 23.89
CA ALA A 397 28.09 -22.81 24.10
C ALA A 397 27.02 -23.67 24.82
N GLN A 398 26.04 -23.05 25.45
CA GLN A 398 24.93 -23.73 26.12
C GLN A 398 23.80 -24.03 25.13
N PRO A 399 23.18 -25.22 25.19
CA PRO A 399 21.99 -25.51 24.39
C PRO A 399 20.85 -24.59 24.81
N LEU A 400 20.14 -24.04 23.84
CA LEU A 400 19.05 -23.10 24.06
C LEU A 400 17.70 -23.82 24.11
N ILE A 401 17.55 -24.97 23.44
CA ILE A 401 16.27 -25.70 23.41
C ILE A 401 15.97 -26.29 24.79
N ALA A 402 14.80 -25.95 25.34
CA ALA A 402 14.32 -26.52 26.60
C ALA A 402 13.99 -28.01 26.39
N ARG A 403 14.85 -28.91 26.87
CA ARG A 403 14.51 -30.33 26.96
C ARG A 403 13.40 -30.48 27.98
N ALA A 404 12.24 -30.99 27.56
CA ALA A 404 11.18 -31.39 28.46
C ALA A 404 11.76 -32.41 29.44
N ALA A 405 11.96 -32.00 30.69
CA ALA A 405 12.29 -32.93 31.75
C ALA A 405 11.07 -33.85 31.91
N THR A 406 11.19 -35.09 31.45
CA THR A 406 10.31 -36.17 31.88
C THR A 406 10.31 -36.17 33.39
N ALA A 407 9.21 -35.71 33.99
CA ALA A 407 9.01 -35.75 35.42
C ALA A 407 9.05 -37.22 35.86
N THR A 408 10.20 -37.67 36.35
CA THR A 408 10.32 -38.96 37.00
C THR A 408 9.51 -38.89 38.28
N SER A 409 8.34 -39.53 38.26
CA SER A 409 7.50 -39.84 39.40
C SER A 409 8.36 -40.34 40.56
N ARG A 410 8.43 -39.59 41.66
CA ARG A 410 8.87 -40.11 42.96
C ARG A 410 7.64 -40.35 43.82
N THR A 411 7.05 -41.52 43.64
CA THR A 411 6.11 -42.12 44.58
C THR A 411 6.87 -42.73 45.77
N ALA A 412 6.54 -42.21 46.95
CA ALA A 412 6.44 -42.81 48.28
C ALA A 412 7.32 -44.02 48.70
N GLY A 413 7.95 -43.86 49.87
CA GLY A 413 8.23 -44.90 50.88
C GLY A 413 8.43 -44.21 52.25
N ALA A 414 7.39 -44.11 53.08
CA ALA A 414 7.04 -45.02 54.20
C ALA A 414 7.74 -44.62 55.53
N THR A 415 7.03 -43.91 56.42
CA THR A 415 6.37 -44.39 57.68
C THR A 415 7.28 -44.42 58.93
N ASN A 416 6.95 -43.62 59.96
CA ASN A 416 6.31 -44.15 61.19
C ASN A 416 6.09 -43.11 62.31
N ALA A 417 5.08 -43.45 63.13
CA ALA A 417 4.81 -43.05 64.52
C ALA A 417 3.87 -41.86 64.78
N ASN A 418 2.63 -42.23 65.11
CA ASN A 418 1.59 -41.46 65.80
C ASN A 418 1.67 -41.78 67.31
N ILE A 419 1.44 -40.83 68.23
CA ILE A 419 0.81 -41.01 69.56
C ILE A 419 0.53 -39.61 70.18
N ALA A 420 -0.56 -39.57 70.94
CA ALA A 420 -1.37 -38.46 71.41
C ALA A 420 -0.85 -37.60 72.58
N ALA A 421 -1.33 -36.33 72.57
CA ALA A 421 -1.94 -35.49 73.63
C ALA A 421 -1.36 -35.37 75.06
N VAL A 422 -1.23 -34.11 75.55
CA VAL A 422 -1.42 -33.62 76.96
C VAL A 422 -1.58 -32.05 76.97
N PRO A 423 -2.31 -31.41 77.93
CA PRO A 423 -3.05 -30.12 77.81
C PRO A 423 -2.41 -28.86 78.52
N PRO A 424 -3.05 -27.66 78.57
CA PRO A 424 -2.51 -26.32 79.00
C PRO A 424 -2.85 -25.98 80.49
N PRO A 425 -2.67 -24.75 81.10
CA PRO A 425 -2.25 -23.39 80.67
C PRO A 425 -1.10 -22.77 81.54
N THR A 426 -0.66 -21.49 81.41
CA THR A 426 -1.05 -20.32 82.28
C THR A 426 -0.34 -19.02 81.80
N THR A 427 -1.09 -17.91 81.77
CA THR A 427 -0.79 -16.46 81.59
C THR A 427 0.00 -15.85 82.80
N PRO A 428 0.38 -14.53 82.93
CA PRO A 428 -0.22 -13.27 82.40
C PRO A 428 0.76 -12.21 81.79
N ALA A 429 0.34 -11.41 80.79
CA ALA A 429 -0.12 -9.98 80.84
C ALA A 429 1.02 -8.93 81.01
N LEU A 430 1.05 -7.73 80.41
CA LEU A 430 0.05 -6.76 79.95
C LEU A 430 0.67 -5.81 78.89
N ALA A 431 -0.10 -5.37 77.89
CA ALA A 431 -0.54 -3.97 77.69
C ALA A 431 -0.92 -3.66 76.22
N THR A 432 -2.23 -3.51 76.04
CA THR A 432 -3.06 -2.96 74.94
C THR A 432 -2.94 -1.41 74.85
N PRO A 433 -3.59 -0.65 73.90
CA PRO A 433 -4.98 -0.76 73.37
C PRO A 433 -5.07 -0.82 71.82
N MET A 434 -5.97 -1.59 71.17
CA MET A 434 -7.43 -1.42 70.88
C MET A 434 -7.81 -0.08 70.20
N ALA A 435 -8.23 -0.02 68.92
CA ALA A 435 -9.46 -0.52 68.24
C ALA A 435 -10.63 0.49 68.26
N GLY A 436 -11.30 0.73 67.11
CA GLY A 436 -12.59 1.44 67.11
C GLY A 436 -13.09 2.04 65.77
N VAL A 437 -13.73 1.20 64.94
CA VAL A 437 -15.06 1.32 64.29
C VAL A 437 -15.74 2.71 64.04
N VAL A 438 -16.51 2.78 62.94
CA VAL A 438 -17.83 3.45 62.72
C VAL A 438 -17.85 4.62 61.70
N SER A 439 -18.64 4.47 60.62
CA SER A 439 -19.30 5.59 59.90
C SER A 439 -20.61 5.98 60.61
N PRO A 440 -21.04 7.26 60.59
CA PRO A 440 -22.26 7.57 59.83
C PRO A 440 -22.41 9.01 59.26
N ARG A 441 -23.11 9.10 58.12
CA ARG A 441 -24.27 9.97 57.78
C ARG A 441 -24.25 11.52 57.96
N ALA A 442 -24.42 12.18 56.81
CA ALA A 442 -25.32 13.31 56.43
C ALA A 442 -25.17 14.75 56.98
N ALA A 443 -25.36 15.71 56.05
CA ALA A 443 -26.30 16.85 56.08
C ALA A 443 -25.66 18.10 55.41
N THR A 444 -26.00 18.41 54.14
CA THR A 444 -26.92 19.50 53.69
C THR A 444 -26.47 20.94 53.99
N ALA A 445 -26.28 21.75 52.93
CA ALA A 445 -27.00 23.01 52.70
C ALA A 445 -26.53 23.73 51.40
N THR A 446 -27.41 23.83 50.42
CA THR A 446 -27.53 24.94 49.43
C THR A 446 -28.16 26.17 50.15
N PRO A 447 -28.56 27.32 49.54
CA PRO A 447 -28.52 27.80 48.14
C PRO A 447 -28.20 29.33 47.95
N ARG A 448 -28.29 29.79 46.68
CA ARG A 448 -29.00 31.02 46.20
C ARG A 448 -28.26 32.38 46.07
N SER A 449 -28.44 32.94 44.86
CA SER A 449 -28.84 34.34 44.51
C SER A 449 -27.85 35.15 43.65
N ALA A 450 -28.34 35.59 42.49
CA ALA A 450 -27.86 36.71 41.65
C ALA A 450 -28.34 38.07 42.28
N PRO A 451 -28.30 39.27 41.63
CA PRO A 451 -27.69 39.72 40.36
C PRO A 451 -27.02 41.14 40.45
N GLU A 452 -26.80 41.77 39.28
CA GLU A 452 -26.68 43.22 38.97
C GLU A 452 -25.28 43.88 38.96
N ASP A 453 -24.85 44.37 37.79
CA ASP A 453 -24.99 45.80 37.49
C ASP A 453 -25.01 46.14 35.98
N VAL A 454 -25.58 47.30 35.70
CA VAL A 454 -26.34 47.73 34.51
C VAL A 454 -25.51 48.60 33.54
N THR A 455 -26.00 48.72 32.29
CA THR A 455 -26.01 49.88 31.34
C THR A 455 -25.53 49.48 29.93
N GLY A 456 -26.18 49.81 28.80
CA GLY A 456 -27.37 50.60 28.48
C GLY A 456 -27.84 50.20 27.05
N GLN A 457 -29.17 50.13 26.83
CA GLN A 457 -29.96 51.07 26.03
C GLN A 457 -29.84 50.97 24.49
N ALA A 458 -30.88 50.35 23.91
CA ALA A 458 -31.82 50.88 22.91
C ALA A 458 -31.35 51.41 21.54
N GLU A 459 -31.89 50.78 20.48
CA GLU A 459 -32.33 51.36 19.19
C GLU A 459 -33.00 52.74 19.36
N PRO A 460 -33.04 53.65 18.35
CA PRO A 460 -33.65 53.42 17.01
C PRO A 460 -33.00 54.30 15.88
N PRO A 461 -33.72 54.82 14.86
CA PRO A 461 -34.26 54.20 13.64
C PRO A 461 -33.69 54.81 12.33
N MET A 462 -34.06 54.26 11.16
CA MET A 462 -33.93 54.93 9.85
C MET A 462 -34.72 56.26 9.79
N PRO A 463 -34.28 57.21 8.94
CA PRO A 463 -35.10 57.54 7.76
C PRO A 463 -34.27 57.81 6.46
N PRO A 464 -34.90 57.78 5.27
CA PRO A 464 -34.33 58.14 3.95
C PRO A 464 -34.75 59.59 3.56
N PRO A 465 -34.70 60.04 2.29
CA PRO A 465 -33.83 59.77 1.12
C PRO A 465 -33.16 61.06 0.60
N ASP A 466 -32.27 60.98 -0.41
CA ASP A 466 -32.14 62.06 -1.40
C ASP A 466 -31.69 61.53 -2.77
N ALA A 467 -32.34 62.08 -3.79
CA ALA A 467 -32.28 61.71 -5.20
C ALA A 467 -31.19 62.50 -5.95
N GLN A 468 -30.72 61.97 -7.08
CA GLN A 468 -30.77 62.59 -8.42
C GLN A 468 -29.79 61.93 -9.40
N GLY A 469 -30.28 61.69 -10.62
CA GLY A 469 -29.44 61.52 -11.82
C GLY A 469 -29.78 60.34 -12.73
N ALA A 470 -30.95 60.38 -13.38
CA ALA A 470 -31.37 59.48 -14.44
C ALA A 470 -30.73 59.81 -15.80
N LEU A 471 -30.58 58.81 -16.68
CA LEU A 471 -30.84 58.81 -18.14
C LEU A 471 -30.93 57.32 -18.59
N ASP A 472 -32.12 56.73 -18.69
CA ASP A 472 -33.05 56.71 -19.85
C ASP A 472 -32.70 55.67 -20.94
N PHE A 473 -33.42 54.54 -21.01
CA PHE A 473 -34.54 54.30 -21.95
C PHE A 473 -35.10 52.86 -21.85
N GLU A 474 -36.42 52.77 -22.06
CA GLU A 474 -37.40 51.73 -21.69
C GLU A 474 -37.28 50.33 -22.35
N PRO A 475 -37.86 49.31 -21.71
CA PRO A 475 -38.70 48.34 -22.42
C PRO A 475 -40.08 48.16 -21.76
N SER A 476 -41.10 47.94 -22.57
CA SER A 476 -42.40 47.38 -22.14
C SER A 476 -43.21 46.94 -23.38
N PRO A 477 -44.26 46.11 -23.27
CA PRO A 477 -44.32 44.77 -22.67
C PRO A 477 -45.00 43.75 -23.62
N ALA A 478 -44.94 42.45 -23.28
CA ALA A 478 -45.89 41.43 -23.79
C ALA A 478 -47.25 41.57 -23.06
N PRO A 479 -48.41 41.18 -23.65
CA PRO A 479 -48.92 39.77 -23.57
C PRO A 479 -49.93 39.43 -24.73
N PRO A 480 -50.87 38.45 -24.65
CA PRO A 480 -50.82 37.03 -24.27
C PRO A 480 -51.40 36.05 -25.35
N SER A 481 -51.26 34.75 -25.03
CA SER A 481 -51.93 33.50 -25.49
C SER A 481 -53.34 33.56 -26.12
N GLU A 482 -53.64 32.72 -27.14
CA GLU A 482 -54.49 31.49 -27.08
C GLU A 482 -55.03 30.99 -28.45
N ALA A 483 -55.23 29.67 -28.54
CA ALA A 483 -56.19 28.90 -29.35
C ALA A 483 -55.85 28.31 -30.76
N ASP A 484 -55.74 26.97 -30.75
CA ASP A 484 -56.33 25.93 -31.63
C ASP A 484 -56.09 25.85 -33.16
N VAL A 485 -55.51 24.72 -33.63
CA VAL A 485 -56.10 23.68 -34.53
C VAL A 485 -55.11 22.47 -34.69
N PRO A 486 -55.52 21.20 -34.49
CA PRO A 486 -54.81 19.97 -34.94
C PRO A 486 -55.59 19.23 -36.09
N PRO A 487 -55.20 18.04 -36.60
CA PRO A 487 -53.88 17.40 -36.90
C PRO A 487 -53.82 16.73 -38.31
N GLU A 488 -52.65 16.24 -38.78
CA GLU A 488 -52.49 14.95 -39.53
C GLU A 488 -50.99 14.61 -39.86
N PRO A 489 -50.61 13.35 -40.19
CA PRO A 489 -49.61 12.61 -39.39
C PRO A 489 -48.36 12.18 -40.15
N ILE A 490 -47.22 12.06 -39.45
CA ILE A 490 -46.04 11.29 -39.91
C ILE A 490 -45.37 10.62 -38.68
N PRO A 491 -44.57 9.55 -38.85
CA PRO A 491 -44.81 8.25 -38.23
C PRO A 491 -43.94 8.03 -36.98
N ALA A 492 -44.34 7.04 -36.19
CA ALA A 492 -43.70 6.63 -34.95
C ALA A 492 -42.18 6.46 -35.06
N GLN A 493 -41.44 7.31 -34.33
CA GLN A 493 -40.13 6.96 -33.79
C GLN A 493 -40.31 6.47 -32.34
N PRO A 494 -39.63 5.38 -31.95
CA PRO A 494 -39.78 4.79 -30.62
C PRO A 494 -39.31 5.76 -29.53
N ALA A 495 -40.07 5.75 -28.43
CA ALA A 495 -39.90 6.59 -27.26
C ALA A 495 -38.43 6.74 -26.83
N SER A 496 -37.96 7.98 -26.80
CA SER A 496 -36.84 8.39 -25.96
C SER A 496 -37.21 8.04 -24.51
N VAL A 497 -36.68 6.92 -24.02
CA VAL A 497 -36.67 6.61 -22.60
C VAL A 497 -35.92 7.74 -21.92
N ALA A 498 -36.64 8.57 -21.17
CA ALA A 498 -36.07 9.58 -20.32
C ALA A 498 -34.97 8.93 -19.46
N THR A 499 -33.72 9.29 -19.71
CA THR A 499 -32.60 8.89 -18.86
C THR A 499 -32.87 9.44 -17.47
N SER A 500 -33.22 8.57 -16.53
CA SER A 500 -33.26 8.88 -15.11
C SER A 500 -31.86 9.38 -14.70
N ARG A 501 -31.75 10.68 -14.39
CA ARG A 501 -30.51 11.28 -13.90
C ARG A 501 -30.20 10.62 -12.54
N ARG A 502 -29.20 9.74 -12.51
CA ARG A 502 -28.69 9.14 -11.26
C ARG A 502 -27.62 10.05 -10.68
N PHE A 503 -27.75 10.37 -9.40
CA PHE A 503 -26.76 11.10 -8.61
C PHE A 503 -25.65 10.16 -8.14
N ALA A 504 -24.40 10.49 -8.39
CA ALA A 504 -23.25 9.72 -7.91
C ALA A 504 -22.16 10.64 -7.36
N LEU A 505 -21.52 10.25 -6.25
CA LEU A 505 -20.45 11.04 -5.64
C LEU A 505 -19.14 10.90 -6.44
N LYS A 506 -18.62 12.02 -6.95
CA LYS A 506 -17.24 12.13 -7.46
C LYS A 506 -16.30 12.51 -6.32
N ALA A 507 -15.98 11.52 -5.50
CA ALA A 507 -15.10 11.71 -4.36
C ALA A 507 -13.62 11.84 -4.79
N PRO A 508 -12.90 12.88 -4.36
CA PRO A 508 -11.46 12.99 -4.55
C PRO A 508 -10.72 11.87 -3.80
N LEU A 509 -9.66 11.35 -4.41
CA LEU A 509 -8.91 10.18 -3.91
C LEU A 509 -8.31 10.37 -2.51
N ARG A 510 -8.11 11.62 -2.07
CA ARG A 510 -7.59 12.01 -0.76
C ARG A 510 -8.62 11.95 0.38
N LEU A 511 -9.91 11.80 0.09
CA LEU A 511 -10.94 11.70 1.13
C LEU A 511 -10.85 10.36 1.86
N VAL A 512 -10.89 10.40 3.19
CA VAL A 512 -10.86 9.23 4.08
C VAL A 512 -11.92 8.20 3.64
N PRO A 513 -11.57 6.91 3.46
CA PRO A 513 -12.47 5.91 2.87
C PRO A 513 -13.80 5.75 3.61
N GLN A 514 -13.81 5.84 4.94
CA GLN A 514 -15.02 5.75 5.77
C GLN A 514 -15.95 6.96 5.53
N VAL A 515 -15.40 8.17 5.47
CA VAL A 515 -16.15 9.40 5.19
C VAL A 515 -16.69 9.40 3.75
N ARG A 516 -15.90 8.87 2.81
CA ARG A 516 -16.31 8.66 1.42
C ARG A 516 -17.52 7.73 1.31
N GLN A 517 -17.45 6.57 1.97
CA GLN A 517 -18.54 5.59 1.95
C GLN A 517 -19.83 6.18 2.53
N ALA A 518 -19.75 6.84 3.69
CA ALA A 518 -20.91 7.48 4.31
C ALA A 518 -21.53 8.59 3.44
N LEU A 519 -20.72 9.35 2.70
CA LEU A 519 -21.22 10.34 1.73
C LEU A 519 -21.84 9.70 0.49
N GLN A 520 -21.26 8.61 0.01
CA GLN A 520 -21.76 7.88 -1.13
C GLN A 520 -23.11 7.22 -0.81
N ASP A 521 -23.27 6.68 0.39
CA ASP A 521 -24.52 6.11 0.87
C ASP A 521 -25.58 7.20 1.03
N ALA A 522 -25.23 8.37 1.60
CA ALA A 522 -26.15 9.50 1.71
C ALA A 522 -26.62 10.01 0.34
N ILE A 523 -25.73 10.15 -0.64
CA ILE A 523 -26.07 10.59 -1.99
C ILE A 523 -26.84 9.51 -2.76
N ALA A 524 -26.55 8.23 -2.51
CA ALA A 524 -27.31 7.13 -3.10
C ALA A 524 -28.78 7.14 -2.64
N THR A 525 -29.07 7.57 -1.41
CA THR A 525 -30.47 7.72 -0.94
C THR A 525 -31.27 8.79 -1.70
N MET A 526 -30.60 9.75 -2.36
CA MET A 526 -31.27 10.75 -3.22
C MET A 526 -31.78 10.15 -4.55
N ASN A 527 -31.30 8.96 -4.92
CA ASN A 527 -31.79 8.22 -6.08
C ASN A 527 -33.01 7.35 -5.77
N ALA A 528 -33.40 7.26 -4.49
CA ALA A 528 -34.59 6.55 -4.01
C ALA A 528 -35.79 7.52 -3.88
N ASP A 529 -36.84 7.12 -3.15
CA ASP A 529 -38.03 7.95 -2.97
C ASP A 529 -37.69 9.22 -2.17
N ALA A 530 -38.19 10.38 -2.60
CA ALA A 530 -37.84 11.70 -2.04
C ALA A 530 -38.20 11.84 -0.55
N ARG A 531 -39.13 11.02 -0.05
CA ARG A 531 -39.52 10.96 1.37
C ARG A 531 -38.55 10.16 2.25
N THR A 532 -37.64 9.39 1.65
CA THR A 532 -36.64 8.55 2.32
C THR A 532 -35.21 9.04 2.14
N ALA A 533 -35.02 10.13 1.39
CA ALA A 533 -33.72 10.70 1.11
C ALA A 533 -33.12 11.33 2.38
N ILE A 534 -31.89 10.90 2.72
CA ILE A 534 -31.14 11.39 3.89
C ILE A 534 -30.38 12.68 3.55
N ALA A 535 -30.09 12.90 2.26
CA ALA A 535 -29.48 14.12 1.75
C ALA A 535 -30.49 14.90 0.89
N VAL A 536 -30.46 16.23 1.00
CA VAL A 536 -31.40 17.13 0.30
C VAL A 536 -30.62 18.16 -0.50
N THR A 537 -31.07 18.48 -1.72
CA THR A 537 -30.51 19.58 -2.51
C THR A 537 -30.96 20.93 -1.93
N VAL A 538 -30.01 21.79 -1.56
CA VAL A 538 -30.24 23.17 -1.11
C VAL A 538 -29.68 24.15 -2.15
N ALA A 539 -30.06 25.42 -2.10
CA ALA A 539 -29.69 26.43 -3.11
C ALA A 539 -28.18 26.56 -3.38
N SER A 540 -27.32 26.15 -2.43
CA SER A 540 -25.86 26.22 -2.51
C SER A 540 -25.15 24.87 -2.69
N GLY A 541 -25.86 23.74 -2.73
CA GLY A 541 -25.27 22.41 -2.91
C GLY A 541 -26.13 21.27 -2.34
N VAL A 542 -25.49 20.20 -1.86
CA VAL A 542 -26.20 19.06 -1.24
C VAL A 542 -25.95 19.06 0.27
N PHE A 543 -27.04 19.12 1.03
CA PHE A 543 -27.01 19.10 2.48
C PHE A 543 -27.00 17.65 3.01
N VAL A 544 -26.04 17.34 3.88
CA VAL A 544 -25.90 16.04 4.56
C VAL A 544 -25.88 16.25 6.07
N PRO A 545 -26.79 15.62 6.84
CA PRO A 545 -26.91 15.85 8.27
C PRO A 545 -25.77 15.17 9.06
N LEU A 546 -25.32 15.80 10.15
CA LEU A 546 -24.23 15.27 11.00
C LEU A 546 -24.64 14.01 11.77
N SER A 547 -25.93 13.82 12.01
CA SER A 547 -26.52 12.61 12.59
C SER A 547 -26.18 11.36 11.77
N HIS A 548 -26.09 11.50 10.43
CA HIS A 548 -25.73 10.39 9.53
C HIS A 548 -24.27 9.94 9.70
N PHE A 549 -23.33 10.86 9.94
CA PHE A 549 -21.94 10.50 10.19
C PHE A 549 -21.78 9.80 11.55
N LYS A 550 -22.52 10.24 12.58
CA LYS A 550 -22.55 9.56 13.89
C LYS A 550 -23.15 8.16 13.80
N ALA A 551 -24.23 7.98 13.04
CA ALA A 551 -24.86 6.68 12.83
C ALA A 551 -23.93 5.66 12.16
N ASN A 552 -23.02 6.14 11.29
CA ASN A 552 -21.99 5.32 10.65
C ASN A 552 -20.69 5.17 11.47
N SER A 553 -20.73 5.46 12.78
CA SER A 553 -19.59 5.35 13.71
C SER A 553 -18.38 6.23 13.33
N ILE A 554 -18.61 7.37 12.69
CA ILE A 554 -17.55 8.33 12.32
C ILE A 554 -17.59 9.52 13.29
N ASP A 555 -16.44 9.87 13.87
CA ASP A 555 -16.33 11.08 14.69
C ASP A 555 -16.58 12.33 13.83
N VAL A 556 -17.50 13.19 14.28
CA VAL A 556 -17.92 14.39 13.55
C VAL A 556 -16.74 15.33 13.28
N SER A 557 -15.80 15.45 14.21
CA SER A 557 -14.62 16.31 14.06
C SER A 557 -13.68 15.77 12.97
N VAL A 558 -13.56 14.45 12.87
CA VAL A 558 -12.76 13.77 11.84
C VAL A 558 -13.42 13.89 10.47
N ALA A 559 -14.74 13.72 10.39
CA ALA A 559 -15.50 13.89 9.14
C ALA A 559 -15.40 15.34 8.61
N LEU A 560 -15.57 16.33 9.48
CA LEU A 560 -15.49 17.74 9.12
C LEU A 560 -14.08 18.13 8.67
N ARG A 561 -13.03 17.71 9.40
CA ARG A 561 -11.64 17.97 9.01
C ARG A 561 -11.31 17.33 7.65
N ALA A 562 -11.69 16.07 7.46
CA ALA A 562 -11.46 15.35 6.21
C ALA A 562 -12.16 16.00 5.01
N LEU A 563 -13.35 16.61 5.19
CA LEU A 563 -14.07 17.29 4.13
C LEU A 563 -13.54 18.70 3.82
N VAL A 564 -13.01 19.39 4.83
CA VAL A 564 -12.33 20.68 4.66
C VAL A 564 -10.97 20.50 3.98
N ASP A 565 -10.22 19.46 4.34
CA ASP A 565 -8.88 19.20 3.79
C ASP A 565 -8.91 18.93 2.28
N VAL A 566 -10.06 18.50 1.76
CA VAL A 566 -10.26 18.26 0.32
C VAL A 566 -11.21 19.27 -0.32
N ASP A 567 -11.47 20.40 0.36
CA ASP A 567 -12.25 21.54 -0.11
C ASP A 567 -13.66 21.20 -0.66
N MET A 568 -14.31 20.20 -0.06
CA MET A 568 -15.61 19.70 -0.52
C MET A 568 -16.81 20.46 0.08
N LEU A 569 -16.59 21.34 1.07
CA LEU A 569 -17.66 22.05 1.81
C LEU A 569 -17.85 23.49 1.34
N VAL A 570 -19.11 23.95 1.35
CA VAL A 570 -19.46 25.35 1.02
C VAL A 570 -19.33 26.26 2.26
N GLY A 571 -18.59 27.37 2.13
CA GLY A 571 -18.50 28.42 3.15
C GLY A 571 -17.41 28.21 4.21
N THR A 572 -16.24 27.69 3.82
CA THR A 572 -15.06 27.56 4.69
C THR A 572 -14.34 28.90 4.86
N LYS A 573 -14.67 29.69 5.89
CA LYS A 573 -13.86 30.86 6.28
C LYS A 573 -12.70 30.38 7.18
N ASP A 574 -11.46 30.66 6.80
CA ASP A 574 -10.24 30.29 7.55
C ASP A 574 -10.09 28.79 7.86
N ARG A 575 -10.43 27.90 6.90
CA ARG A 575 -10.39 26.42 7.07
C ARG A 575 -11.21 25.89 8.26
N ARG A 576 -12.19 26.65 8.76
CA ARG A 576 -13.15 26.17 9.76
C ARG A 576 -14.42 25.68 9.07
N PRO A 577 -14.86 24.44 9.33
CA PRO A 577 -16.11 23.92 8.78
C PRO A 577 -17.29 24.71 9.36
N ARG A 578 -18.17 25.23 8.50
CA ARG A 578 -19.47 25.79 8.91
C ARG A 578 -20.53 24.70 8.87
N THR A 579 -21.27 24.58 9.96
CA THR A 579 -22.47 23.74 10.06
C THR A 579 -23.70 24.59 9.82
N TYR A 580 -24.62 24.09 9.00
CA TYR A 580 -25.88 24.74 8.66
C TYR A 580 -27.04 23.96 9.29
N GLN A 581 -28.12 24.65 9.64
CA GLN A 581 -29.37 24.02 10.07
C GLN A 581 -30.29 23.90 8.86
N HIS A 582 -30.84 22.71 8.63
CA HIS A 582 -31.84 22.50 7.58
C HIS A 582 -32.89 21.48 8.03
N ASP A 583 -34.13 21.69 7.61
CA ASP A 583 -35.22 20.77 7.88
C ASP A 583 -35.16 19.59 6.89
N ILE A 584 -35.03 18.37 7.43
CA ILE A 584 -35.20 17.13 6.68
C ILE A 584 -36.34 16.34 7.32
N GLY A 585 -37.46 16.21 6.62
CA GLY A 585 -38.59 15.39 7.07
C GLY A 585 -39.42 15.98 8.22
N GLY A 586 -39.40 17.30 8.42
CA GLY A 586 -40.11 17.99 9.51
C GLY A 586 -39.32 18.06 10.82
N GLN A 587 -37.99 17.94 10.75
CA GLN A 587 -37.06 18.00 11.87
C GLN A 587 -35.84 18.84 11.48
N GLU A 588 -35.58 19.92 12.23
CA GLU A 588 -34.37 20.72 12.06
C GLU A 588 -33.11 19.93 12.48
N GLN A 589 -32.19 19.75 11.54
CA GLN A 589 -30.94 19.02 11.76
C GLN A 589 -29.73 19.85 11.37
N ALA A 590 -28.66 19.74 12.16
CA ALA A 590 -27.37 20.34 11.86
C ALA A 590 -26.60 19.46 10.87
N GLY A 591 -26.09 20.06 9.80
CA GLY A 591 -25.42 19.35 8.71
C GLY A 591 -24.37 20.18 8.00
N VAL A 592 -23.77 19.58 6.98
CA VAL A 592 -22.80 20.21 6.10
C VAL A 592 -23.32 20.27 4.68
N ILE A 593 -22.92 21.31 3.94
CA ILE A 593 -23.29 21.48 2.54
C ILE A 593 -22.08 21.12 1.68
N VAL A 594 -22.24 20.08 0.86
CA VAL A 594 -21.25 19.59 -0.10
C VAL A 594 -21.41 20.35 -1.41
N LYS A 595 -20.29 20.79 -1.99
CA LYS A 595 -20.29 21.51 -3.28
C LYS A 595 -20.85 20.61 -4.40
N PRO A 596 -21.70 21.15 -5.29
CA PRO A 596 -22.32 20.38 -6.37
C PRO A 596 -21.31 19.85 -7.40
N ALA A 597 -20.13 20.48 -7.51
CA ALA A 597 -19.04 20.05 -8.41
C ALA A 597 -18.51 18.62 -8.11
N HIS A 598 -18.75 18.10 -6.91
CA HIS A 598 -18.35 16.75 -6.50
C HIS A 598 -19.46 15.71 -6.64
N ILE A 599 -20.59 16.05 -7.27
CA ILE A 599 -21.75 15.17 -7.42
C ILE A 599 -22.14 15.11 -8.90
N GLU A 600 -21.96 13.93 -9.50
CA GLU A 600 -22.36 13.63 -10.87
C GLU A 600 -23.89 13.52 -10.95
N GLY A 601 -24.50 14.13 -11.97
CA GLY A 601 -25.96 14.19 -12.14
C GLY A 601 -26.59 15.53 -11.72
N LEU A 602 -25.84 16.40 -11.03
CA LEU A 602 -26.22 17.80 -10.75
C LEU A 602 -25.51 18.75 -11.72
N ASN A 603 -26.23 19.71 -12.28
CA ASN A 603 -25.63 20.76 -13.09
C ASN A 603 -25.15 21.90 -12.17
N PRO A 604 -23.84 22.20 -12.11
CA PRO A 604 -23.32 23.20 -11.17
C PRO A 604 -23.83 24.63 -11.42
N THR A 605 -24.43 24.92 -12.57
CA THR A 605 -25.07 26.22 -12.87
C THR A 605 -26.43 26.40 -12.23
N ASP A 606 -27.05 25.32 -11.72
CA ASP A 606 -28.38 25.37 -11.11
C ASP A 606 -28.32 25.78 -9.62
N PHE A 607 -27.10 26.01 -9.08
CA PHE A 607 -26.85 26.34 -7.68
C PHE A 607 -26.21 27.72 -7.55
N HIS A 608 -26.73 28.54 -6.63
CA HIS A 608 -26.18 29.86 -6.34
C HIS A 608 -24.83 29.71 -5.61
N THR A 609 -23.79 30.32 -6.17
CA THR A 609 -22.49 30.43 -5.50
C THR A 609 -22.61 31.48 -4.40
N PRO A 610 -22.46 31.15 -3.10
CA PRO A 610 -22.37 32.18 -2.08
C PRO A 610 -21.03 32.90 -2.24
N THR A 611 -21.07 34.20 -2.54
CA THR A 611 -19.94 35.14 -2.41
C THR A 611 -19.45 35.22 -0.98
#